data_AF-A0A7X0JTD6-F1
#
_entry.id   AF-A0A7X0JTD6-F1
#
_cell.length_a   1.000
_cell.length_b   1.000
_cell.length_c   1.000
_cell.angle_alpha   90.00
_cell.angle_beta   90.00
_cell.angle_gamma   90.00
#
_symmetry.space_group_name_H-M   'P 1'
#
loop_
_entity.id
_entity.type
_entity.pdbx_description
1 polymer ?
#
loop_
_entity_poly.entity_id
_entity_poly.type
_entity_poly.pdbx_seq_one_letter_code
_entity_poly.pdbx_strand_id
1 'polypeptide(L)'
;MKIGIYRQTGQVFEGDTYHGREVNSPIISPCKLVTSREELKVGPNTSHDTEGYVFREDFYDPKSRIRRGRIYSAWNSQPHRWIGLNGESPKELITYAKSSVWAQYHQQGQKEVYALLGDERRFGVWRLVDIEVMATGEELLTLKALSVYGLLPELLEAEIPEEQLSLIKRKLSIVVDDMYTASAESVVDCCREAATAVLGSYLCLPGSDLGSLCKQLGEQKKYIAKDLSNTINLFHTRRKTSGERGRGTRRITDEDAHLAVSALGVVLVELGWGRW
;
A
#
# COMPACT_ATOMS: atom_id res chain seq x y z
N MET A 1 -18.04 -17.88 14.53
CA MET A 1 -16.93 -17.58 15.45
C MET A 1 -16.94 -16.09 15.77
N LYS A 2 -16.57 -15.74 16.99
CA LYS A 2 -16.42 -14.37 17.49
C LYS A 2 -15.03 -14.20 18.09
N ILE A 3 -14.57 -12.97 18.14
CA ILE A 3 -13.36 -12.58 18.87
C ILE A 3 -13.75 -11.66 20.03
N GLY A 4 -13.14 -11.86 21.19
CA GLY A 4 -13.31 -11.01 22.37
C GLY A 4 -11.99 -10.39 22.76
N ILE A 5 -11.96 -9.07 22.98
CA ILE A 5 -10.74 -8.35 23.40
C ILE A 5 -10.94 -7.87 24.83
N TYR A 6 -10.05 -8.28 25.73
CA TYR A 6 -10.05 -7.84 27.12
C TYR A 6 -9.31 -6.52 27.26
N ARG A 7 -10.03 -5.41 27.46
CA ARG A 7 -9.43 -4.06 27.46
C ARG A 7 -8.29 -3.87 28.45
N GLN A 8 -8.37 -4.50 29.62
CA GLN A 8 -7.42 -4.26 30.69
C GLN A 8 -6.01 -4.78 30.36
N THR A 9 -5.93 -5.88 29.62
CA THR A 9 -4.66 -6.56 29.35
C THR A 9 -4.34 -6.69 27.87
N GLY A 10 -5.30 -6.41 26.99
CA GLY A 10 -5.19 -6.66 25.54
C GLY A 10 -5.29 -8.13 25.15
N GLN A 11 -5.61 -9.03 26.09
CA GLN A 11 -5.79 -10.45 25.78
C GLN A 11 -6.94 -10.66 24.80
N VAL A 12 -6.73 -11.58 23.86
CA VAL A 12 -7.70 -11.88 22.80
C VAL A 12 -8.21 -13.29 22.96
N PHE A 13 -9.51 -13.45 22.83
CA PHE A 13 -10.23 -14.71 22.93
C PHE A 13 -10.94 -15.03 21.62
N GLU A 14 -10.98 -16.30 21.25
CA GLU A 14 -11.75 -16.83 20.12
C GLU A 14 -12.76 -17.84 20.61
N GLY A 15 -14.00 -17.73 20.14
CA GLY A 15 -15.02 -18.68 20.49
C GLY A 15 -16.42 -18.30 20.05
N ASP A 16 -17.38 -18.58 20.93
CA ASP A 16 -18.78 -18.23 20.76
C ASP A 16 -19.13 -16.94 21.51
N THR A 17 -20.39 -16.76 21.89
CA THR A 17 -20.85 -15.56 22.60
C THR A 17 -20.38 -15.48 24.05
N TYR A 18 -20.24 -16.61 24.74
CA TYR A 18 -20.06 -16.70 26.18
C TYR A 18 -18.85 -17.55 26.58
N HIS A 19 -18.24 -18.26 25.64
CA HIS A 19 -17.09 -19.12 25.88
C HIS A 19 -16.03 -18.87 24.82
N GLY A 20 -14.77 -18.82 25.27
CA GLY A 20 -13.64 -18.65 24.36
C GLY A 20 -12.34 -19.21 24.89
N ARG A 21 -11.45 -19.55 23.96
CA ARG A 21 -10.05 -19.83 24.25
C ARG A 21 -9.24 -18.56 24.06
N GLU A 22 -8.26 -18.33 24.93
CA GLU A 22 -7.28 -17.30 24.68
C GLU A 22 -6.43 -17.65 23.44
N VAL A 23 -6.13 -16.65 22.63
CA VAL A 23 -5.25 -16.78 21.46
C VAL A 23 -3.97 -16.02 21.75
N ASN A 24 -2.84 -16.68 21.55
CA ASN A 24 -1.53 -16.09 21.82
C ASN A 24 -1.21 -14.99 20.79
N SER A 25 -1.13 -13.76 21.28
CA SER A 25 -0.61 -12.58 20.59
C SER A 25 -1.09 -12.39 19.13
N PRO A 26 -2.40 -12.48 18.82
CA PRO A 26 -2.87 -12.16 17.48
C PRO A 26 -2.69 -10.67 17.22
N ILE A 27 -2.31 -10.32 15.98
CA ILE A 27 -2.27 -8.94 15.54
C ILE A 27 -3.70 -8.54 15.16
N ILE A 28 -4.29 -7.63 15.93
CA ILE A 28 -5.60 -7.04 15.66
C ILE A 28 -5.41 -5.55 15.41
N SER A 29 -5.93 -5.08 14.28
CA SER A 29 -5.93 -3.65 13.92
C SER A 29 -7.37 -3.15 13.80
N PRO A 30 -7.71 -1.97 14.34
CA PRO A 30 -8.96 -1.31 13.97
C PRO A 30 -8.99 -1.11 12.45
N CYS A 31 -10.18 -1.25 11.87
CA CYS A 31 -10.38 -1.33 10.43
C CYS A 31 -11.56 -0.46 10.01
N LYS A 32 -11.39 0.25 8.90
CA LYS A 32 -12.43 0.98 8.19
C LYS A 32 -12.40 0.53 6.74
N LEU A 33 -13.56 0.11 6.25
CA LEU A 33 -13.75 -0.30 4.86
C LEU A 33 -14.38 0.85 4.07
N VAL A 34 -13.80 1.17 2.92
CA VAL A 34 -14.30 2.23 2.02
C VAL A 34 -14.26 1.76 0.58
N THR A 35 -15.04 2.40 -0.29
CA THR A 35 -15.18 2.02 -1.70
C THR A 35 -14.72 3.08 -2.68
N SER A 36 -14.34 4.27 -2.17
CA SER A 36 -13.85 5.38 -2.99
C SER A 36 -12.47 5.85 -2.51
N ARG A 37 -11.66 6.35 -3.45
CA ARG A 37 -10.33 6.90 -3.15
C ARG A 37 -10.41 8.22 -2.37
N GLU A 38 -11.50 8.97 -2.53
CA GLU A 38 -11.74 10.23 -1.82
C GLU A 38 -11.89 10.03 -0.30
N GLU A 39 -12.29 8.82 0.13
CA GLU A 39 -12.49 8.44 1.53
C GLU A 39 -11.19 8.01 2.24
N LEU A 40 -10.07 7.89 1.52
CA LEU A 40 -8.76 7.43 2.03
C LEU A 40 -8.02 8.46 2.89
N LYS A 41 -8.73 9.46 3.43
CA LYS A 41 -8.17 10.62 4.14
C LYS A 41 -8.18 10.48 5.66
N VAL A 42 -9.11 9.68 6.20
CA VAL A 42 -9.32 9.52 7.64
C VAL A 42 -9.52 8.05 7.95
N GLY A 43 -8.68 7.54 8.85
CA GLY A 43 -8.67 6.15 9.30
C GLY A 43 -9.87 5.76 10.18
N PRO A 44 -9.82 4.58 10.80
CA PRO A 44 -10.85 4.12 11.72
C PRO A 44 -10.94 5.00 12.97
N ASN A 45 -12.15 5.36 13.39
CA ASN A 45 -12.37 5.99 14.69
C ASN A 45 -12.29 4.92 15.78
N THR A 46 -11.37 5.09 16.73
CA THR A 46 -11.12 4.15 17.83
C THR A 46 -11.65 4.65 19.18
N SER A 47 -12.39 5.77 19.18
CA SER A 47 -12.96 6.38 20.39
C SER A 47 -14.17 5.60 20.91
N HIS A 48 -14.81 4.80 20.05
CA HIS A 48 -16.00 4.02 20.38
C HIS A 48 -15.83 2.55 19.97
N ASP A 49 -15.52 1.69 20.94
CA ASP A 49 -15.35 0.24 20.73
C ASP A 49 -16.59 -0.51 20.23
N THR A 50 -17.75 0.14 20.30
CA THR A 50 -19.03 -0.38 19.81
C THR A 50 -19.24 -0.13 18.32
N GLU A 51 -18.37 0.64 17.67
CA GLU A 51 -18.55 1.06 16.28
C GLU A 51 -17.32 0.71 15.46
N GLY A 52 -17.52 -0.07 14.39
CA GLY A 52 -16.50 -0.33 13.39
C GLY A 52 -16.07 -1.78 13.24
N TYR A 53 -15.03 -1.95 12.42
CA TYR A 53 -14.45 -3.24 12.09
C TYR A 53 -13.10 -3.41 12.77
N VAL A 54 -12.69 -4.65 12.95
CA VAL A 54 -11.32 -5.01 13.27
C VAL A 54 -10.83 -6.05 12.25
N PHE A 55 -9.56 -5.92 11.88
CA PHE A 55 -8.84 -6.86 11.04
C PHE A 55 -7.95 -7.71 11.92
N ARG A 56 -8.20 -9.02 11.96
CA ARG A 56 -7.31 -10.01 12.56
C ARG A 56 -6.34 -10.50 11.49
N GLU A 57 -5.07 -10.20 11.65
CA GLU A 57 -4.03 -10.66 10.73
C GLU A 57 -3.67 -12.13 10.97
N ASP A 58 -3.55 -12.86 9.88
CA ASP A 58 -3.10 -14.25 9.85
C ASP A 58 -1.71 -14.39 9.21
N PHE A 59 -1.35 -13.47 8.31
CA PHE A 59 -0.08 -13.49 7.61
C PHE A 59 0.31 -12.10 7.09
N TYR A 60 1.61 -11.78 7.10
CA TYR A 60 2.18 -10.62 6.44
C TYR A 60 3.45 -10.99 5.69
N ASP A 61 3.49 -10.71 4.39
CA ASP A 61 4.71 -10.76 3.59
C ASP A 61 5.24 -9.34 3.39
N PRO A 62 6.37 -8.96 4.00
CA PRO A 62 6.95 -7.64 3.84
C PRO A 62 7.52 -7.38 2.43
N LYS A 63 7.91 -8.41 1.67
CA LYS A 63 8.46 -8.24 0.32
C LYS A 63 7.36 -7.87 -0.66
N SER A 64 6.31 -8.67 -0.71
CA SER A 64 5.16 -8.38 -1.57
C SER A 64 4.20 -7.36 -0.95
N ARG A 65 4.35 -7.03 0.34
CA ARG A 65 3.46 -6.13 1.11
C ARG A 65 2.01 -6.58 1.03
N ILE A 66 1.84 -7.89 1.21
CA ILE A 66 0.53 -8.55 1.26
C ILE A 66 0.24 -8.89 2.71
N ARG A 67 -0.97 -8.55 3.16
CA ARG A 67 -1.56 -9.05 4.40
C ARG A 67 -2.66 -10.04 4.05
N ARG A 68 -2.77 -11.12 4.83
CA ARG A 68 -3.95 -11.99 4.80
C ARG A 68 -4.57 -12.03 6.19
N GLY A 69 -5.88 -12.03 6.26
CA GLY A 69 -6.58 -12.02 7.55
C GLY A 69 -8.09 -11.94 7.41
N ARG A 70 -8.77 -11.74 8.54
CA ARG A 70 -10.23 -11.80 8.67
C ARG A 70 -10.78 -10.50 9.22
N ILE A 71 -11.99 -10.13 8.79
CA ILE A 71 -12.70 -8.95 9.30
C ILE A 71 -13.84 -9.35 10.22
N TYR A 72 -13.90 -8.64 11.35
CA TYR A 72 -14.97 -8.76 12.33
C TYR A 72 -15.59 -7.38 12.58
N SER A 73 -16.89 -7.32 12.82
CA SER A 73 -17.62 -6.10 13.19
C SER A 73 -18.02 -6.13 14.66
N ALA A 74 -18.09 -4.95 15.28
CA ALA A 74 -18.54 -4.83 16.67
C ALA A 74 -19.92 -5.49 16.83
N TRP A 75 -20.04 -6.34 17.84
CA TRP A 75 -21.24 -7.13 18.04
C TRP A 75 -22.20 -6.43 19.01
N ASN A 76 -23.37 -6.00 18.53
CA ASN A 76 -24.49 -5.47 19.34
C ASN A 76 -24.08 -4.64 20.58
N SER A 77 -24.81 -4.75 21.68
CA SER A 77 -24.56 -3.99 22.91
C SER A 77 -23.37 -4.56 23.68
N GLN A 78 -22.33 -3.76 23.88
CA GLN A 78 -21.10 -4.13 24.59
C GLN A 78 -21.10 -3.62 26.04
N PRO A 79 -20.27 -4.19 26.94
CA PRO A 79 -19.40 -5.36 26.76
C PRO A 79 -20.15 -6.69 26.96
N HIS A 80 -19.52 -7.81 26.60
CA HIS A 80 -20.04 -9.17 26.82
C HIS A 80 -19.21 -9.94 27.85
N ARG A 81 -19.88 -10.75 28.67
CA ARG A 81 -19.22 -11.58 29.69
C ARG A 81 -18.87 -12.96 29.12
N TRP A 82 -17.58 -13.25 29.01
CA TRP A 82 -17.04 -14.51 28.49
C TRP A 82 -16.40 -15.34 29.59
N ILE A 83 -16.51 -16.67 29.48
CA ILE A 83 -15.90 -17.66 30.35
C ILE A 83 -14.78 -18.35 29.57
N GLY A 84 -13.57 -18.38 30.14
CA GLY A 84 -12.46 -19.12 29.56
C GLY A 84 -12.72 -20.63 29.60
N LEU A 85 -12.32 -21.36 28.57
CA LEU A 85 -12.51 -22.83 28.51
C LEU A 85 -11.84 -23.60 29.67
N ASN A 86 -10.90 -22.98 30.37
CA ASN A 86 -10.19 -23.57 31.51
C ASN A 86 -10.89 -23.35 32.87
N GLY A 87 -12.15 -22.90 32.88
CA GLY A 87 -12.89 -22.62 34.11
C GLY A 87 -12.46 -21.34 34.82
N GLU A 88 -11.91 -20.39 34.07
CA GLU A 88 -11.52 -19.07 34.59
C GLU A 88 -12.75 -18.24 35.00
N SER A 89 -12.54 -17.29 35.92
CA SER A 89 -13.56 -16.29 36.24
C SER A 89 -13.98 -15.52 34.98
N PRO A 90 -15.28 -15.22 34.80
CA PRO A 90 -15.71 -14.58 33.58
C PRO A 90 -15.13 -13.17 33.41
N LYS A 91 -14.75 -12.81 32.18
CA LYS A 91 -14.15 -11.52 31.81
C LYS A 91 -15.12 -10.71 30.95
N GLU A 92 -15.13 -9.39 31.11
CA GLU A 92 -15.89 -8.48 30.24
C GLU A 92 -15.06 -8.12 29.01
N LEU A 93 -15.49 -8.60 27.85
CA LEU A 93 -14.78 -8.46 26.58
C LEU A 93 -15.56 -7.58 25.60
N ILE A 94 -14.83 -6.78 24.84
CA ILE A 94 -15.36 -6.16 23.62
C ILE A 94 -15.39 -7.24 22.54
N THR A 95 -16.60 -7.56 22.09
CA THR A 95 -16.83 -8.72 21.23
C THR A 95 -17.07 -8.31 19.78
N TYR A 96 -16.38 -8.94 18.85
CA TYR A 96 -16.61 -8.76 17.42
C TYR A 96 -17.09 -10.07 16.80
N ALA A 97 -18.07 -9.97 15.91
CA ALA A 97 -18.61 -11.08 15.14
C ALA A 97 -18.05 -11.07 13.72
N LYS A 98 -17.93 -12.24 13.09
CA LYS A 98 -17.46 -12.32 11.70
C LYS A 98 -18.32 -11.43 10.80
N SER A 99 -17.68 -10.68 9.91
CA SER A 99 -18.34 -9.85 8.91
C SER A 99 -18.07 -10.38 7.50
N SER A 100 -19.05 -10.28 6.61
CA SER A 100 -18.89 -10.64 5.19
C SER A 100 -18.68 -9.39 4.37
N VAL A 101 -17.44 -9.18 3.92
CA VAL A 101 -17.07 -8.11 2.98
C VAL A 101 -17.70 -8.41 1.63
N TRP A 102 -17.76 -9.68 1.22
CA TRP A 102 -18.37 -10.07 -0.04
C TRP A 102 -19.85 -9.66 -0.11
N ALA A 103 -20.65 -9.99 0.92
CA ALA A 103 -22.08 -9.65 0.94
C ALA A 103 -22.33 -8.14 1.09
N GLN A 104 -21.49 -7.44 1.85
CA GLN A 104 -21.66 -6.00 2.11
C GLN A 104 -21.26 -5.13 0.92
N TYR A 105 -20.22 -5.52 0.17
CA TYR A 105 -19.63 -4.66 -0.86
C TYR A 105 -19.69 -5.29 -2.25
N HIS A 106 -19.12 -6.48 -2.45
CA HIS A 106 -19.04 -7.08 -3.79
C HIS A 106 -20.40 -7.47 -4.37
N GLN A 107 -21.28 -8.06 -3.57
CA GLN A 107 -22.64 -8.39 -4.00
C GLN A 107 -23.45 -7.13 -4.38
N GLN A 108 -23.12 -5.98 -3.79
CA GLN A 108 -23.70 -4.68 -4.10
C GLN A 108 -23.08 -4.01 -5.33
N GLY A 109 -22.19 -4.70 -6.06
CA GLY A 109 -21.55 -4.20 -7.28
C GLY A 109 -20.32 -3.31 -7.05
N GLN A 110 -19.82 -3.21 -5.81
CA GLN A 110 -18.61 -2.46 -5.52
C GLN A 110 -17.39 -3.21 -6.06
N LYS A 111 -16.67 -2.58 -7.00
CA LYS A 111 -15.51 -3.18 -7.67
C LYS A 111 -14.20 -2.93 -6.94
N GLU A 112 -14.13 -1.85 -6.16
CA GLU A 112 -12.96 -1.48 -5.38
C GLU A 112 -13.36 -1.39 -3.91
N VAL A 113 -12.62 -2.10 -3.06
CA VAL A 113 -12.77 -2.05 -1.61
C VAL A 113 -11.38 -1.83 -1.03
N TYR A 114 -11.29 -0.87 -0.12
CA TYR A 114 -10.06 -0.53 0.58
C TYR A 114 -10.25 -0.72 2.08
N ALA A 115 -9.23 -1.27 2.73
CA ALA A 115 -9.14 -1.39 4.18
C ALA A 115 -8.11 -0.38 4.69
N LEU A 116 -8.55 0.52 5.58
CA LEU A 116 -7.69 1.41 6.34
C LEU A 116 -7.45 0.75 7.70
N LEU A 117 -6.21 0.42 8.00
CA LEU A 117 -5.82 -0.31 9.22
C LEU A 117 -4.99 0.60 10.14
N GLY A 118 -5.46 0.83 11.37
CA GLY A 118 -4.79 1.72 12.33
C GLY A 118 -5.78 2.59 13.11
N ASP A 119 -5.44 3.86 13.34
CA ASP A 119 -6.34 4.85 13.93
C ASP A 119 -6.67 5.99 12.95
N GLU A 120 -7.43 7.00 13.40
CA GLU A 120 -7.90 8.13 12.58
C GLU A 120 -6.77 8.85 11.82
N ARG A 121 -5.56 8.91 12.38
CA ARG A 121 -4.42 9.67 11.86
C ARG A 121 -3.25 8.78 11.42
N ARG A 122 -3.09 7.61 12.02
CA ARG A 122 -1.98 6.68 11.82
C ARG A 122 -2.55 5.37 11.28
N PHE A 123 -2.72 5.31 9.96
CA PHE A 123 -3.26 4.14 9.29
C PHE A 123 -2.49 3.79 8.02
N GLY A 124 -2.44 2.49 7.72
CA GLY A 124 -2.04 1.99 6.41
C GLY A 124 -3.26 1.89 5.49
N VAL A 125 -3.06 2.15 4.20
CA VAL A 125 -4.08 1.99 3.17
C VAL A 125 -3.82 0.70 2.39
N TRP A 126 -4.81 -0.18 2.37
CA TRP A 126 -4.71 -1.49 1.74
C TRP A 126 -5.86 -1.71 0.76
N ARG A 127 -5.56 -2.17 -0.44
CA ARG A 127 -6.56 -2.60 -1.42
C ARG A 127 -6.92 -4.07 -1.18
N LEU A 128 -8.21 -4.38 -1.20
CA LEU A 128 -8.69 -5.76 -1.27
C LEU A 128 -8.41 -6.34 -2.66
N VAL A 129 -7.68 -7.45 -2.69
CA VAL A 129 -7.28 -8.14 -3.92
C VAL A 129 -8.06 -9.43 -4.13
N ASP A 130 -8.32 -10.16 -3.04
CA ASP A 130 -8.99 -11.46 -3.11
C ASP A 130 -9.78 -11.76 -1.83
N ILE A 131 -10.79 -12.63 -1.96
CA ILE A 131 -11.63 -13.15 -0.88
C ILE A 131 -11.76 -14.66 -1.04
N GLU A 132 -11.31 -15.40 -0.02
CA GLU A 132 -11.53 -16.84 0.10
C GLU A 132 -12.48 -17.14 1.27
N VAL A 133 -13.22 -18.25 1.20
CA VAL A 133 -14.05 -18.70 2.32
C VAL A 133 -13.38 -19.89 2.99
N MET A 134 -13.10 -19.76 4.30
CA MET A 134 -12.51 -20.82 5.10
C MET A 134 -13.56 -21.87 5.49
N ALA A 135 -13.11 -23.06 5.90
CA ALA A 135 -13.99 -24.12 6.43
C ALA A 135 -14.80 -23.67 7.67
N THR A 136 -14.35 -22.64 8.40
CA THR A 136 -15.08 -22.00 9.51
C THR A 136 -16.24 -21.11 9.06
N GLY A 137 -16.39 -20.91 7.74
CA GLY A 137 -17.33 -19.98 7.12
C GLY A 137 -16.99 -18.51 7.37
N GLU A 138 -15.73 -18.21 7.69
CA GLU A 138 -15.16 -16.86 7.73
C GLU A 138 -14.51 -16.53 6.39
N GLU A 139 -14.48 -15.24 6.04
CA GLU A 139 -13.79 -14.76 4.85
C GLU A 139 -12.32 -14.48 5.18
N LEU A 140 -11.41 -15.13 4.44
CA LEU A 140 -9.99 -14.84 4.42
C LEU A 140 -9.72 -13.84 3.30
N LEU A 141 -9.37 -12.62 3.69
CA LEU A 141 -9.10 -11.52 2.79
C LEU A 141 -7.61 -11.45 2.45
N THR A 142 -7.30 -11.15 1.19
CA THR A 142 -5.95 -10.79 0.75
C THR A 142 -5.90 -9.30 0.46
N LEU A 143 -5.06 -8.59 1.22
CA LEU A 143 -4.90 -7.15 1.18
C LEU A 143 -3.51 -6.76 0.65
N LYS A 144 -3.45 -5.75 -0.22
CA LYS A 144 -2.21 -5.23 -0.80
C LYS A 144 -2.00 -3.77 -0.41
N ALA A 145 -0.83 -3.41 0.10
CA ALA A 145 -0.52 -2.03 0.46
C ALA A 145 -0.60 -1.08 -0.75
N LEU A 146 -1.35 0.01 -0.61
CA LEU A 146 -1.41 1.13 -1.56
C LEU A 146 -0.48 2.28 -1.15
N SER A 147 -0.46 2.59 0.14
CA SER A 147 0.43 3.64 0.64
C SER A 147 1.85 3.11 0.80
N VAL A 148 2.81 3.89 0.35
CA VAL A 148 4.22 3.63 0.53
C VAL A 148 4.85 4.85 1.19
N TYR A 149 4.92 4.84 2.52
CA TYR A 149 5.96 5.62 3.16
C TYR A 149 7.31 5.21 2.53
N GLY A 150 7.99 6.15 1.88
CA GLY A 150 9.36 5.97 1.40
C GLY A 150 9.55 5.29 0.03
N LEU A 151 8.53 5.20 -0.85
CA LEU A 151 8.81 4.76 -2.23
C LEU A 151 9.44 5.88 -3.07
N LEU A 152 8.83 7.06 -2.99
CA LEU A 152 9.31 8.31 -3.55
C LEU A 152 9.35 9.33 -2.41
N PRO A 153 10.25 10.33 -2.48
CA PRO A 153 10.31 11.39 -1.49
C PRO A 153 9.03 12.25 -1.48
N GLU A 154 8.78 12.93 -0.36
CA GLU A 154 7.81 14.01 -0.28
C GLU A 154 8.16 15.08 -1.33
N LEU A 155 7.18 15.49 -2.13
CA LEU A 155 7.38 16.49 -3.17
C LEU A 155 7.38 17.89 -2.57
N LEU A 156 8.45 18.66 -2.81
CA LEU A 156 8.54 20.07 -2.43
C LEU A 156 7.83 20.91 -3.50
N GLU A 157 6.50 20.98 -3.43
CA GLU A 157 5.66 21.57 -4.47
C GLU A 157 6.03 23.03 -4.82
N ALA A 158 6.52 23.79 -3.84
CA ALA A 158 6.95 25.18 -4.03
C ALA A 158 8.19 25.32 -4.94
N GLU A 159 8.99 24.27 -5.09
CA GLU A 159 10.22 24.26 -5.89
C GLU A 159 9.96 23.85 -7.35
N ILE A 160 8.72 23.47 -7.67
CA ILE A 160 8.31 22.96 -8.97
C ILE A 160 7.50 24.05 -9.70
N PRO A 161 7.78 24.32 -10.99
CA PRO A 161 6.97 25.25 -11.77
C PRO A 161 5.49 24.88 -11.74
N GLU A 162 4.63 25.84 -11.39
CA GLU A 162 3.19 25.63 -11.16
C GLU A 162 2.49 24.98 -12.37
N GLU A 163 2.87 25.38 -13.59
CA GLU A 163 2.36 24.83 -14.85
C GLU A 163 2.66 23.33 -15.03
N GLN A 164 3.73 22.83 -14.41
CA GLN A 164 4.21 21.45 -14.56
C GLN A 164 3.84 20.56 -13.37
N LEU A 165 3.46 21.16 -12.23
CA LEU A 165 3.18 20.45 -10.98
C LEU A 165 2.10 19.37 -11.15
N SER A 166 1.01 19.69 -11.85
CA SER A 166 -0.09 18.75 -12.10
C SER A 166 0.35 17.52 -12.91
N LEU A 167 1.18 17.74 -13.94
CA LEU A 167 1.74 16.68 -14.78
C LEU A 167 2.69 15.79 -13.97
N ILE A 168 3.59 16.39 -13.19
CA ILE A 168 4.57 15.68 -12.36
C ILE A 168 3.85 14.83 -11.32
N LYS A 169 2.91 15.40 -10.56
CA LYS A 169 2.09 14.67 -9.58
C LYS A 169 1.39 13.47 -10.22
N ARG A 170 0.76 13.67 -11.39
CA ARG A 170 0.10 12.59 -12.12
C ARG A 170 1.08 11.47 -12.50
N LYS A 171 2.25 11.81 -13.05
CA LYS A 171 3.25 10.82 -13.47
C LYS A 171 3.85 10.06 -12.29
N LEU A 172 4.15 10.73 -11.18
CA LEU A 172 4.65 10.08 -9.97
C LEU A 172 3.59 9.18 -9.33
N SER A 173 2.32 9.60 -9.29
CA SER A 173 1.21 8.77 -8.80
C SER A 173 1.06 7.48 -9.60
N ILE A 174 1.23 7.52 -10.92
CA ILE A 174 1.20 6.32 -11.77
C ILE A 174 2.32 5.35 -11.37
N VAL A 175 3.55 5.85 -11.13
CA VAL A 175 4.66 5.01 -10.68
C VAL A 175 4.34 4.33 -9.35
N VAL A 176 3.76 5.06 -8.39
CA VAL A 176 3.39 4.50 -7.08
C VAL A 176 2.29 3.43 -7.22
N ASP A 177 1.27 3.70 -8.02
CA ASP A 177 0.14 2.78 -8.24
C ASP A 177 0.60 1.50 -8.98
N ASP A 178 1.50 1.63 -9.95
CA ASP A 178 1.95 0.54 -10.82
C ASP A 178 3.03 -0.33 -10.18
N MET A 179 3.87 0.21 -9.28
CA MET A 179 5.06 -0.46 -8.73
C MET A 179 4.81 -1.91 -8.25
N TYR A 180 3.60 -2.20 -7.76
CA TYR A 180 3.27 -3.50 -7.20
C TYR A 180 2.06 -4.19 -7.84
N THR A 181 1.52 -3.60 -8.89
CA THR A 181 0.32 -4.09 -9.60
C THR A 181 0.62 -4.41 -11.06
N ALA A 182 1.61 -3.74 -11.65
CA ALA A 182 2.03 -3.93 -13.03
C ALA A 182 3.24 -4.87 -13.13
N SER A 183 3.58 -5.27 -14.36
CA SER A 183 4.81 -6.02 -14.61
C SER A 183 6.05 -5.13 -14.42
N ALA A 184 7.20 -5.72 -14.08
CA ALA A 184 8.46 -4.99 -13.93
C ALA A 184 8.79 -4.11 -15.14
N GLU A 185 8.52 -4.59 -16.35
CA GLU A 185 8.69 -3.83 -17.59
C GLU A 185 7.81 -2.56 -17.62
N SER A 186 6.54 -2.68 -17.22
CA SER A 186 5.60 -1.55 -17.17
C SER A 186 6.01 -0.51 -16.12
N VAL A 187 6.49 -0.96 -14.96
CA VAL A 187 6.98 -0.06 -13.91
C VAL A 187 8.20 0.72 -14.39
N VAL A 188 9.14 0.07 -15.05
CA VAL A 188 10.32 0.72 -15.65
C VAL A 188 9.90 1.78 -16.68
N ASP A 189 8.89 1.50 -17.50
CA ASP A 189 8.36 2.48 -18.46
C ASP A 189 7.74 3.68 -17.76
N CYS A 190 6.92 3.46 -16.73
CA CYS A 190 6.34 4.53 -15.93
C CYS A 190 7.44 5.40 -15.28
N CYS A 191 8.50 4.77 -14.75
CA CYS A 191 9.65 5.49 -14.21
C CYS A 191 10.34 6.33 -15.27
N ARG A 192 10.52 5.80 -16.49
CA ARG A 192 11.12 6.56 -17.60
C ARG A 192 10.26 7.75 -17.98
N GLU A 193 8.96 7.58 -18.11
CA GLU A 193 8.06 8.67 -18.44
C GLU A 193 8.04 9.75 -17.36
N ALA A 194 8.01 9.35 -16.09
CA ALA A 194 8.10 10.27 -14.95
C ALA A 194 9.43 11.02 -14.93
N ALA A 195 10.57 10.32 -15.08
CA ALA A 195 11.90 10.95 -15.16
C ALA A 195 11.99 11.92 -16.34
N THR A 196 11.42 11.57 -17.50
CA THR A 196 11.40 12.44 -18.68
C THR A 196 10.59 13.72 -18.41
N ALA A 197 9.42 13.61 -17.78
CA ALA A 197 8.62 14.76 -17.40
C ALA A 197 9.36 15.64 -16.38
N VAL A 198 9.88 15.05 -15.30
CA VAL A 198 10.62 15.74 -14.25
C VAL A 198 11.82 16.50 -14.81
N LEU A 199 12.68 15.83 -15.58
CA LEU A 199 13.87 16.45 -16.14
C LEU A 199 13.57 17.43 -17.26
N GLY A 200 12.57 17.14 -18.09
CA GLY A 200 12.12 18.05 -19.14
C GLY A 200 11.60 19.36 -18.55
N SER A 201 10.85 19.29 -17.45
CA SER A 201 10.39 20.46 -16.71
C SER A 201 11.55 21.18 -16.01
N TYR A 202 12.44 20.46 -15.32
CA TYR A 202 13.58 21.06 -14.59
C TYR A 202 14.57 21.78 -15.51
N LEU A 203 14.86 21.20 -16.68
CA LEU A 203 15.78 21.77 -17.66
C LEU A 203 15.12 22.75 -18.64
N CYS A 204 13.80 22.98 -18.53
CA CYS A 204 13.02 23.75 -19.49
C CYS A 204 13.13 23.21 -20.94
N LEU A 205 13.20 21.89 -21.09
CA LEU A 205 13.33 21.17 -22.36
C LEU A 205 12.20 20.13 -22.55
N PRO A 206 10.91 20.55 -22.51
CA PRO A 206 9.79 19.62 -22.65
C PRO A 206 9.82 18.89 -24.00
N GLY A 207 9.41 17.63 -24.01
CA GLY A 207 9.36 16.79 -25.22
C GLY A 207 10.68 16.15 -25.64
N SER A 208 11.79 16.50 -24.99
CA SER A 208 13.07 15.82 -25.20
C SER A 208 13.04 14.38 -24.68
N ASP A 209 13.79 13.48 -25.31
CA ASP A 209 13.96 12.13 -24.78
C ASP A 209 14.88 12.11 -23.56
N LEU A 210 14.71 11.10 -22.70
CA LEU A 210 15.47 10.96 -21.46
C LEU A 210 16.99 10.91 -21.68
N GLY A 211 17.45 10.34 -22.79
CA GLY A 211 18.88 10.26 -23.10
C GLY A 211 19.48 11.64 -23.38
N SER A 212 18.76 12.51 -24.10
CA SER A 212 19.14 13.90 -24.31
C SER A 212 19.19 14.69 -23.00
N LEU A 213 18.16 14.55 -22.15
CA LEU A 213 18.07 15.21 -20.84
C LEU A 213 19.23 14.80 -19.92
N CYS A 214 19.65 13.53 -19.95
CA CYS A 214 20.81 13.06 -19.19
C CYS A 214 22.12 13.75 -19.61
N LYS A 215 22.30 14.08 -20.90
CA LYS A 215 23.49 14.81 -21.38
C LYS A 215 23.52 16.22 -20.81
N GLN A 216 22.38 16.90 -20.84
CA GLN A 216 22.20 18.26 -20.30
C GLN A 216 22.48 18.31 -18.78
N LEU A 217 22.02 17.33 -18.00
CA LEU A 217 22.40 17.23 -16.58
C LEU A 217 23.92 17.08 -16.38
N GLY A 218 24.60 16.36 -17.29
CA GLY A 218 26.05 16.21 -17.26
C GLY A 218 26.79 17.53 -17.47
N GLU A 219 26.30 18.38 -18.37
CA GLU A 219 26.84 19.74 -18.62
C GLU A 219 26.68 20.62 -17.37
N GLN A 220 25.58 20.46 -16.62
CA GLN A 220 25.35 21.13 -15.34
C GLN A 220 26.04 20.46 -14.14
N LYS A 221 26.87 19.43 -14.36
CA LYS A 221 27.58 18.66 -13.32
C LYS A 221 26.66 18.01 -12.28
N LYS A 222 25.39 17.77 -12.61
CA LYS A 222 24.41 17.03 -11.79
C LYS A 222 24.58 15.52 -11.99
N TYR A 223 25.76 15.00 -11.65
CA TYR A 223 26.18 13.65 -12.03
C TYR A 223 25.31 12.54 -11.43
N ILE A 224 24.87 12.67 -10.17
CA ILE A 224 24.01 11.68 -9.52
C ILE A 224 22.66 11.60 -10.23
N ALA A 225 21.98 12.73 -10.43
CA ALA A 225 20.72 12.78 -11.16
C ALA A 225 20.87 12.25 -12.60
N LYS A 226 21.97 12.60 -13.28
CA LYS A 226 22.30 12.09 -14.62
C LYS A 226 22.40 10.56 -14.64
N ASP A 227 23.25 9.99 -13.80
CA ASP A 227 23.61 8.57 -13.89
C ASP A 227 22.44 7.67 -13.44
N LEU A 228 21.64 8.13 -12.49
CA LEU A 228 20.40 7.46 -12.09
C LEU A 228 19.32 7.53 -13.16
N SER A 229 19.14 8.69 -13.79
CA SER A 229 18.21 8.83 -14.92
C SER A 229 18.64 7.99 -16.12
N ASN A 230 19.95 7.90 -16.36
CA ASN A 230 20.50 7.03 -17.40
C ASN A 230 20.31 5.55 -17.07
N THR A 231 20.40 5.16 -15.79
CA THR A 231 20.06 3.79 -15.34
C THR A 231 18.61 3.44 -15.71
N ILE A 232 17.66 4.32 -15.42
CA ILE A 232 16.25 4.15 -15.82
C ILE A 232 16.13 4.00 -17.36
N ASN A 233 16.82 4.85 -18.12
CA ASN A 233 16.81 4.81 -19.59
C ASN A 233 17.39 3.50 -20.16
N LEU A 234 18.44 2.97 -19.53
CA LEU A 234 19.06 1.71 -19.92
C LEU A 234 18.11 0.53 -19.69
N PHE A 235 17.36 0.51 -18.58
CA PHE A 235 16.35 -0.53 -18.35
C PHE A 235 15.24 -0.53 -19.39
N HIS A 236 14.72 0.65 -19.75
CA HIS A 236 13.74 0.75 -20.84
C HIS A 236 14.29 0.23 -22.17
N THR A 237 15.57 0.50 -22.47
CA THR A 237 16.21 0.04 -23.71
C THR A 237 16.38 -1.49 -23.74
N ARG A 238 16.57 -2.13 -22.58
CA ARG A 238 16.65 -3.60 -22.46
C ARG A 238 15.32 -4.30 -22.77
N ARG A 239 14.18 -3.64 -22.49
CA ARG A 239 12.83 -4.16 -22.80
C ARG A 239 12.59 -4.37 -24.29
N LYS A 240 13.16 -3.53 -25.16
CA LYS A 240 12.97 -3.68 -26.61
C LYS A 240 13.62 -5.00 -27.04
N THR A 241 12.86 -5.88 -27.70
CA THR A 241 13.25 -7.22 -28.18
C THR A 241 14.55 -7.28 -28.98
N SER A 242 15.03 -6.15 -29.50
CA SER A 242 16.35 -5.98 -30.12
C SER A 242 17.53 -5.96 -29.14
N GLY A 243 17.32 -5.57 -27.88
CA GLY A 243 18.32 -5.59 -26.80
C GLY A 243 18.61 -7.00 -26.28
N GLU A 244 17.58 -7.80 -26.02
CA GLU A 244 17.72 -9.18 -25.52
C GLU A 244 18.41 -10.10 -26.54
N ARG A 245 18.06 -10.00 -27.83
CA ARG A 245 18.69 -10.80 -28.89
C ARG A 245 20.00 -10.22 -29.42
N GLY A 246 20.19 -8.90 -29.37
CA GLY A 246 21.34 -8.22 -29.97
C GLY A 246 22.50 -7.90 -29.01
N ARG A 247 22.27 -7.85 -27.69
CA ARG A 247 23.29 -7.47 -26.69
C ARG A 247 23.50 -8.50 -25.57
N GLY A 248 22.75 -9.61 -25.58
CA GLY A 248 22.86 -10.66 -24.55
C GLY A 248 22.47 -10.20 -23.14
N THR A 249 21.64 -9.16 -23.02
CA THR A 249 21.22 -8.64 -21.72
C THR A 249 20.13 -9.52 -21.12
N ARG A 250 20.20 -9.77 -19.80
CA ARG A 250 19.13 -10.49 -19.07
C ARG A 250 17.80 -9.73 -19.10
N ARG A 251 16.70 -10.46 -18.94
CA ARG A 251 15.34 -9.92 -18.80
C ARG A 251 15.23 -8.98 -17.60
N ILE A 252 14.33 -8.01 -17.71
CA ILE A 252 13.91 -7.14 -16.60
C ILE A 252 13.18 -7.96 -15.54
N THR A 253 13.54 -7.72 -14.29
CA THR A 253 13.05 -8.37 -13.07
C THR A 253 12.42 -7.35 -12.14
N ASP A 254 11.69 -7.81 -11.12
CA ASP A 254 11.08 -6.92 -10.13
C ASP A 254 12.15 -6.11 -9.38
N GLU A 255 13.35 -6.66 -9.15
CA GLU A 255 14.49 -5.93 -8.57
C GLU A 255 14.94 -4.74 -9.43
N ASP A 256 14.87 -4.85 -10.76
CA ASP A 256 15.18 -3.72 -11.66
C ASP A 256 14.11 -2.63 -11.57
N ALA A 257 12.84 -3.02 -11.43
CA ALA A 257 11.74 -2.08 -11.23
C ALA A 257 11.88 -1.33 -9.89
N HIS A 258 12.20 -2.04 -8.81
CA HIS A 258 12.53 -1.45 -7.51
C HIS A 258 13.70 -0.45 -7.61
N LEU A 259 14.76 -0.80 -8.34
CA LEU A 259 15.89 0.10 -8.55
C LEU A 259 15.48 1.33 -9.38
N ALA A 260 14.66 1.16 -10.41
CA ALA A 260 14.19 2.28 -11.24
C ALA A 260 13.37 3.30 -10.44
N VAL A 261 12.49 2.83 -9.56
CA VAL A 261 11.70 3.70 -8.67
C VAL A 261 12.59 4.40 -7.65
N SER A 262 13.53 3.67 -7.05
CA SER A 262 14.49 4.25 -6.10
C SER A 262 15.36 5.32 -6.76
N ALA A 263 15.83 5.05 -7.99
CA ALA A 263 16.59 6.00 -8.80
C ALA A 263 15.78 7.26 -9.09
N LEU A 264 14.49 7.13 -9.45
CA LEU A 264 13.59 8.27 -9.65
C LEU A 264 13.43 9.10 -8.37
N GLY A 265 13.29 8.44 -7.21
CA GLY A 265 13.20 9.10 -5.92
C GLY A 265 14.46 9.94 -5.61
N VAL A 266 15.64 9.38 -5.80
CA VAL A 266 16.90 10.12 -5.59
C VAL A 266 17.06 11.26 -6.61
N VAL A 267 16.64 11.07 -7.87
CA VAL A 267 16.64 12.16 -8.86
C VAL A 267 15.84 13.35 -8.37
N LEU A 268 14.64 13.15 -7.81
CA LEU A 268 13.83 14.24 -7.25
C LEU A 268 14.58 15.01 -6.14
N VAL A 269 15.28 14.29 -5.26
CA VAL A 269 16.07 14.90 -4.17
C VAL A 269 17.26 15.70 -4.72
N GLU A 270 18.01 15.15 -5.69
CA GLU A 270 19.17 15.81 -6.30
C GLU A 270 18.84 17.10 -7.07
N LEU A 271 17.60 17.21 -7.53
CA LEU A 271 17.06 18.40 -8.16
C LEU A 271 16.54 19.42 -7.14
N GLY A 272 16.45 19.06 -5.86
CA GLY A 272 15.84 19.89 -4.82
C GLY A 272 14.30 19.88 -4.85
N TRP A 273 13.69 18.95 -5.58
CA TRP A 273 12.24 18.83 -5.73
C TRP A 273 11.61 17.83 -4.76
N GLY A 274 12.42 17.08 -4.00
CA GLY A 274 11.93 16.12 -3.03
C GLY A 274 12.76 16.06 -1.75
N ARG A 275 12.13 15.60 -0.67
CA ARG A 275 12.76 15.31 0.63
C ARG A 275 12.24 13.97 1.18
N TRP A 276 13.13 13.16 1.76
CA TRP A 276 12.75 11.94 2.49
C TRP A 276 12.19 12.25 3.88
#